data_AF-E0NU77-F1
#
_entry.id   AF-E0NU77-F1
#
_cell.length_a   1.000
_cell.length_b   1.000
_cell.length_c   1.000
_cell.angle_alpha   90.00
_cell.angle_beta   90.00
_cell.angle_gamma   90.00
#
_symmetry.space_group_name_H-M   'P 1'
#
loop_
_entity.id
_entity.type
_entity.pdbx_description
1 polymer ?
#
loop_
_entity_poly.entity_id
_entity_poly.type
_entity_poly.pdbx_seq_one_letter_code
_entity_poly.pdbx_strand_id
1 'polypeptide(L)'
;MKRVKLIFLLFFTTFSMIATAQANKSYHGDGIDDYLRFVPFTSVFALKAIGVESTHSWKQLTLRAAASGAMTAGITFTLKQIIHKKRPDGTNRQAFPSGHTSFAFAGATVLCKEYGSVSPWIAVAGYGVATATAISRVCRHRHDWTDVAVGAGIGILSTEACYRLGDLLTGEKSKYSVAVAPNGLQLIVKL
;
A
#
# COMPACT_ATOMS: atom_id res chain seq x y z
N MET A 1 22.45 -10.45 11.74
CA MET A 1 22.17 -9.16 12.42
C MET A 1 22.83 -7.92 11.77
N LYS A 2 24.12 -7.93 11.40
CA LYS A 2 24.80 -6.74 10.82
C LYS A 2 24.24 -6.28 9.45
N ARG A 3 23.83 -7.21 8.57
CA ARG A 3 23.26 -6.89 7.25
C ARG A 3 21.89 -6.21 7.33
N VAL A 4 21.04 -6.60 8.28
CA VAL A 4 19.71 -6.00 8.51
C VAL A 4 19.85 -4.57 9.01
N LYS A 5 20.78 -4.29 9.94
CA LYS A 5 21.04 -2.93 10.41
C LYS A 5 21.57 -1.99 9.31
N LEU A 6 22.37 -2.51 8.37
CA LEU A 6 22.90 -1.72 7.25
C LEU A 6 21.82 -1.40 6.21
N ILE A 7 20.95 -2.36 5.88
CA ILE A 7 19.78 -2.12 5.01
C ILE A 7 18.83 -1.12 5.68
N PHE A 8 18.64 -1.24 6.99
CA PHE A 8 17.83 -0.31 7.78
C PHE A 8 18.42 1.10 7.78
N LEU A 9 19.74 1.23 7.98
CA LEU A 9 20.44 2.51 7.93
C LEU A 9 20.34 3.14 6.54
N LEU A 10 20.55 2.36 5.46
CA LEU A 10 20.43 2.83 4.09
C LEU A 10 19.01 3.26 3.72
N PHE A 11 17.99 2.51 4.16
CA PHE A 11 16.58 2.87 3.94
C PHE A 11 16.19 4.11 4.75
N PHE A 12 16.66 4.23 5.99
CA PHE A 12 16.40 5.38 6.86
C PHE A 12 17.12 6.65 6.39
N THR A 13 18.37 6.55 5.91
CA THR A 13 19.13 7.69 5.37
C THR A 13 18.60 8.17 4.02
N THR A 14 18.17 7.24 3.16
CA THR A 14 17.53 7.61 1.88
C THR A 14 16.14 8.20 2.10
N PHE A 15 15.36 7.65 3.04
CA PHE A 15 14.06 8.20 3.45
C PHE A 15 14.17 9.60 4.06
N SER A 16 15.14 9.82 4.96
CA SER A 16 15.38 11.14 5.57
C SER A 16 15.78 12.19 4.54
N MET A 17 16.66 11.84 3.59
CA MET A 17 17.09 12.74 2.51
C MET A 17 15.94 13.13 1.56
N ILE A 18 15.09 12.17 1.20
CA ILE A 18 13.91 12.40 0.34
C ILE A 18 12.86 13.24 1.07
N ALA A 19 12.61 12.96 2.36
CA ALA A 19 11.68 13.72 3.18
C ALA A 19 12.12 15.19 3.36
N THR A 20 13.42 15.45 3.57
CA THR A 20 13.94 16.82 3.68
C THR A 20 14.00 17.56 2.35
N ALA A 21 14.29 16.87 1.24
CA ALA A 21 14.27 17.48 -0.09
C ALA A 21 12.86 17.89 -0.55
N GLN A 22 11.81 17.32 0.07
CA GLN A 22 10.41 17.53 -0.29
C GLN A 22 9.73 18.72 0.36
N ALA A 23 10.23 19.20 1.50
CA ALA A 23 9.62 20.31 2.21
C ALA A 23 9.69 21.64 1.42
N ASN A 24 10.47 21.70 0.34
CA ASN A 24 10.88 22.97 -0.28
C ASN A 24 10.50 23.16 -1.77
N LYS A 25 9.64 22.32 -2.37
CA LYS A 25 9.24 22.47 -3.79
C LYS A 25 7.80 22.95 -3.97
N SER A 26 7.66 24.17 -4.49
CA SER A 26 6.39 24.76 -4.94
C SER A 26 5.86 24.14 -6.24
N TYR A 27 4.56 24.33 -6.45
CA TYR A 27 3.61 23.49 -7.17
C TYR A 27 3.64 23.54 -8.72
N HIS A 28 3.50 22.37 -9.37
CA HIS A 28 2.72 22.11 -10.59
C HIS A 28 2.43 20.61 -10.66
N GLY A 29 1.17 20.20 -10.77
CA GLY A 29 0.70 18.91 -11.33
C GLY A 29 1.15 17.59 -10.68
N ASP A 30 2.45 17.38 -10.58
CA ASP A 30 3.15 16.09 -10.51
C ASP A 30 4.17 16.13 -9.38
N GLY A 31 3.68 16.29 -8.15
CA GLY A 31 4.54 16.25 -6.97
C GLY A 31 5.11 14.86 -6.73
N ILE A 32 6.25 14.74 -6.04
CA ILE A 32 6.86 13.44 -5.73
C ILE A 32 5.95 12.55 -4.86
N ASP A 33 4.88 13.12 -4.29
CA ASP A 33 3.78 12.39 -3.64
C ASP A 33 3.08 11.39 -4.57
N ASP A 34 3.10 11.60 -5.90
CA ASP A 34 2.64 10.59 -6.87
C ASP A 34 3.49 9.32 -6.83
N TYR A 35 4.81 9.46 -6.68
CA TYR A 35 5.72 8.33 -6.57
C TYR A 35 5.68 7.71 -5.17
N LEU A 36 5.61 8.53 -4.12
CA LEU A 36 5.59 8.06 -2.73
C LEU A 36 4.40 7.17 -2.40
N ARG A 37 3.25 7.36 -3.06
CA ARG A 37 2.10 6.48 -2.80
C ARG A 37 2.39 5.02 -3.14
N PHE A 38 3.29 4.76 -4.10
CA PHE A 38 3.67 3.41 -4.51
C PHE A 38 4.90 2.89 -3.75
N VAL A 39 5.63 3.75 -3.02
CA VAL A 39 6.83 3.35 -2.28
C VAL A 39 6.55 2.21 -1.30
N PRO A 40 5.48 2.22 -0.49
CA PRO A 40 5.21 1.11 0.41
C PRO A 40 4.96 -0.21 -0.32
N PHE A 41 4.17 -0.21 -1.40
CA PHE A 41 3.92 -1.41 -2.21
C PHE A 41 5.18 -1.91 -2.92
N THR A 42 5.96 -1.03 -3.54
CA THR A 42 7.21 -1.43 -4.21
C THR A 42 8.24 -1.97 -3.22
N SER A 43 8.30 -1.41 -2.01
CA SER A 43 9.16 -1.89 -0.92
C SER A 43 8.83 -3.33 -0.52
N VAL A 44 7.55 -3.70 -0.52
CA VAL A 44 7.11 -5.08 -0.22
C VAL A 44 7.75 -6.09 -1.17
N PHE A 45 7.72 -5.81 -2.48
CA PHE A 45 8.29 -6.69 -3.49
C PHE A 45 9.82 -6.62 -3.52
N ALA A 46 10.39 -5.43 -3.33
CA ALA A 46 11.83 -5.24 -3.29
C ALA A 46 12.49 -6.02 -2.14
N LEU A 47 11.92 -5.96 -0.93
CA LEU A 47 12.40 -6.72 0.22
C LEU A 47 12.38 -8.22 -0.06
N LYS A 48 11.31 -8.72 -0.72
CA LYS A 48 11.21 -10.13 -1.06
C LYS A 48 12.23 -10.55 -2.11
N ALA A 49 12.45 -9.70 -3.12
CA ALA A 49 13.42 -9.93 -4.18
C ALA A 49 14.87 -9.97 -3.63
N ILE A 50 15.15 -9.18 -2.59
CA ILE A 50 16.45 -9.15 -1.88
C ILE A 50 16.61 -10.36 -0.94
N GLY A 51 15.57 -11.21 -0.81
CA GLY A 51 15.62 -12.43 -0.01
C GLY A 51 15.27 -12.23 1.47
N VAL A 52 14.62 -11.12 1.83
CA VAL A 52 14.03 -10.98 3.16
C VAL A 52 12.85 -11.95 3.24
N GLU A 53 12.86 -12.84 4.23
CA GLU A 53 11.76 -13.75 4.48
C GLU A 53 10.47 -12.96 4.70
N SER A 54 9.45 -13.24 3.91
CA SER A 54 8.12 -12.66 4.06
C SER A 54 7.18 -13.72 4.60
N THR A 55 6.16 -13.33 5.37
CA THR A 55 5.16 -14.26 5.94
C THR A 55 4.54 -15.20 4.88
N HIS A 56 4.24 -14.70 3.68
CA HIS A 56 3.55 -15.49 2.65
C HIS A 56 4.46 -15.90 1.47
N SER A 57 4.02 -16.83 0.62
CA SER A 57 4.71 -17.17 -0.64
C SER A 57 4.60 -16.05 -1.69
N TRP A 58 5.40 -16.07 -2.77
CA TRP A 58 5.33 -15.05 -3.83
C TRP A 58 3.93 -14.91 -4.42
N LYS A 59 3.24 -16.02 -4.69
CA LYS A 59 1.87 -16.02 -5.24
C LYS A 59 0.88 -15.38 -4.27
N GLN A 60 0.94 -15.80 -3.01
CA GLN A 60 0.02 -15.32 -1.97
C GLN A 60 0.24 -13.83 -1.68
N LEU A 61 1.51 -13.41 -1.61
CA LEU A 61 1.87 -12.02 -1.47
C LEU A 61 1.27 -11.19 -2.59
N THR A 62 1.56 -11.56 -3.84
CA THR A 62 1.12 -10.79 -5.01
C THR A 62 -0.40 -10.71 -5.05
N LEU A 63 -1.10 -11.82 -4.77
CA LEU A 63 -2.55 -11.86 -4.79
C LEU A 63 -3.17 -10.99 -3.69
N ARG A 64 -2.68 -11.09 -2.45
CA ARG A 64 -3.17 -10.32 -1.31
C ARG A 64 -2.86 -8.83 -1.47
N ALA A 65 -1.67 -8.48 -1.97
CA ALA A 65 -1.29 -7.10 -2.26
C ALA A 65 -2.13 -6.51 -3.40
N ALA A 66 -2.33 -7.26 -4.50
CA ALA A 66 -3.18 -6.83 -5.60
C ALA A 66 -4.64 -6.65 -5.17
N ALA A 67 -5.18 -7.61 -4.41
CA ALA A 67 -6.54 -7.51 -3.87
C ALA A 67 -6.70 -6.29 -2.95
N SER A 68 -5.75 -6.04 -2.05
CA SER A 68 -5.75 -4.89 -1.15
C SER A 68 -5.68 -3.57 -1.93
N GLY A 69 -4.82 -3.48 -2.95
CA GLY A 69 -4.72 -2.31 -3.82
C GLY A 69 -5.98 -2.09 -4.65
N ALA A 70 -6.56 -3.14 -5.23
CA ALA A 70 -7.80 -3.07 -6.01
C ALA A 70 -8.99 -2.66 -5.15
N MET A 71 -9.15 -3.26 -3.96
CA MET A 71 -10.22 -2.92 -3.01
C MET A 71 -10.10 -1.46 -2.56
N THR A 72 -8.89 -1.03 -2.18
CA THR A 72 -8.60 0.36 -1.80
C THR A 72 -8.92 1.34 -2.93
N ALA A 73 -8.50 1.02 -4.15
CA ALA A 73 -8.74 1.85 -5.33
C ALA A 73 -10.24 1.94 -5.66
N GLY A 74 -10.94 0.81 -5.63
CA GLY A 74 -12.38 0.73 -5.86
C GLY A 74 -13.16 1.59 -4.87
N ILE A 75 -12.93 1.38 -3.57
CA ILE A 75 -13.59 2.17 -2.51
C ILE A 75 -13.28 3.66 -2.68
N THR A 76 -12.00 4.02 -2.82
CA THR A 76 -11.61 5.44 -2.95
C THR A 76 -12.22 6.09 -4.20
N PHE A 77 -12.23 5.40 -5.34
CA PHE A 77 -12.80 5.93 -6.57
C PHE A 77 -14.32 6.08 -6.46
N THR A 78 -15.01 5.08 -5.94
CA THR A 78 -16.47 5.14 -5.72
C THR A 78 -16.83 6.29 -4.79
N LEU A 79 -16.17 6.45 -3.64
CA LEU A 79 -16.44 7.57 -2.75
C LEU A 79 -16.15 8.93 -3.39
N LYS A 80 -15.13 9.04 -4.24
CA LYS A 80 -14.84 10.28 -5.01
C LYS A 80 -15.95 10.65 -5.99
N GLN A 81 -16.62 9.67 -6.58
CA GLN A 81 -17.74 9.91 -7.50
C GLN A 81 -19.06 10.19 -6.77
N ILE A 82 -19.20 9.74 -5.52
CA ILE A 82 -20.41 9.99 -4.72
C ILE A 82 -20.29 11.34 -4.00
N ILE A 83 -19.14 11.61 -3.37
CA ILE A 83 -18.92 12.77 -2.51
C ILE A 83 -18.17 13.85 -3.30
N HIS A 84 -18.96 14.78 -3.85
CA HIS A 84 -18.48 15.90 -4.66
C HIS A 84 -17.92 17.06 -3.81
N LYS A 85 -16.95 16.75 -2.94
CA LYS A 85 -16.30 17.75 -2.08
C LYS A 85 -15.32 18.60 -2.89
N LYS A 86 -15.52 19.93 -2.87
CA LYS A 86 -14.59 20.91 -3.46
C LYS A 86 -13.23 20.85 -2.75
N ARG A 87 -12.14 20.82 -3.51
CA ARG A 87 -10.78 20.89 -2.94
C ARG A 87 -10.50 22.27 -2.35
N PRO A 88 -9.68 22.38 -1.30
CA PRO A 88 -9.31 23.67 -0.72
C PRO A 88 -8.55 24.57 -1.72
N ASP A 89 -7.79 23.97 -2.64
CA ASP A 89 -7.10 24.65 -3.75
C ASP A 89 -8.03 25.09 -4.90
N GLY A 90 -9.32 24.76 -4.86
CA GLY A 90 -10.30 25.12 -5.89
C GLY A 90 -10.16 24.36 -7.22
N THR A 91 -9.21 23.44 -7.35
CA THR A 91 -8.86 22.81 -8.65
C THR A 91 -9.89 21.80 -9.14
N ASN A 92 -10.59 21.11 -8.24
CA ASN A 92 -11.59 20.11 -8.61
C ASN A 92 -12.59 19.81 -7.48
N ARG A 93 -13.69 19.10 -7.77
CA ARG A 93 -14.73 18.64 -6.83
C ARG A 93 -14.54 17.19 -6.34
N GLN A 94 -13.33 16.66 -6.46
CA GLN A 94 -12.98 15.29 -6.06
C GLN A 94 -11.93 15.30 -4.93
N ALA A 95 -12.22 16.02 -3.84
CA ALA A 95 -11.36 16.11 -2.67
C ALA A 95 -11.49 14.90 -1.72
N PHE A 96 -12.67 14.28 -1.64
CA PHE A 96 -12.93 13.22 -0.66
C PHE A 96 -12.97 11.84 -1.32
N PRO A 97 -12.31 10.81 -0.78
CA PRO A 97 -11.16 10.82 0.14
C PRO A 97 -9.82 10.98 -0.60
N SER A 98 -8.71 11.10 0.13
CA SER A 98 -7.37 11.24 -0.46
C SER A 98 -6.84 9.90 -1.00
N GLY A 99 -6.92 9.67 -2.32
CA GLY A 99 -6.46 8.42 -2.95
C GLY A 99 -4.96 8.15 -2.79
N HIS A 100 -4.13 9.19 -2.77
CA HIS A 100 -2.69 9.06 -2.45
C HIS A 100 -2.48 8.51 -1.05
N THR A 101 -3.24 9.01 -0.08
CA THR A 101 -3.18 8.55 1.31
C THR A 101 -3.71 7.12 1.40
N SER A 102 -4.87 6.83 0.82
CA SER A 102 -5.44 5.47 0.85
C SER A 102 -4.47 4.43 0.32
N PHE A 103 -3.84 4.69 -0.82
CA PHE A 103 -2.93 3.74 -1.45
C PHE A 103 -1.61 3.59 -0.67
N ALA A 104 -1.06 4.70 -0.14
CA ALA A 104 0.14 4.66 0.69
C ALA A 104 -0.08 3.85 1.99
N PHE A 105 -1.21 4.08 2.67
CA PHE A 105 -1.56 3.35 3.89
C PHE A 105 -1.92 1.88 3.61
N ALA A 106 -2.54 1.58 2.48
CA ALA A 106 -2.73 0.19 2.05
C ALA A 106 -1.39 -0.54 1.88
N GLY A 107 -0.45 0.05 1.13
CA GLY A 107 0.87 -0.55 0.94
C GLY A 107 1.69 -0.65 2.23
N ALA A 108 1.58 0.33 3.13
CA ALA A 108 2.22 0.26 4.45
C ALA A 108 1.63 -0.88 5.32
N THR A 109 0.32 -1.11 5.22
CA THR A 109 -0.35 -2.20 5.92
C THR A 109 0.06 -3.57 5.34
N VAL A 110 0.18 -3.69 4.01
CA VAL A 110 0.73 -4.88 3.34
C VAL A 110 2.15 -5.14 3.85
N LEU A 111 3.00 -4.12 3.87
CA LEU A 111 4.38 -4.20 4.38
C LEU A 111 4.42 -4.67 5.84
N CYS A 112 3.53 -4.15 6.67
CA CYS A 112 3.39 -4.55 8.07
C CYS A 112 2.97 -6.01 8.21
N LYS A 113 2.02 -6.50 7.40
CA LYS A 113 1.57 -7.90 7.45
C LYS A 113 2.64 -8.89 6.98
N GLU A 114 3.46 -8.49 6.02
CA GLU A 114 4.45 -9.38 5.40
C GLU A 114 5.78 -9.40 6.13
N TYR A 115 6.18 -8.27 6.73
CA TYR A 115 7.51 -8.13 7.34
C TYR A 115 7.47 -7.68 8.81
N GLY A 116 6.29 -7.41 9.38
CA GLY A 116 6.18 -6.98 10.78
C GLY A 116 6.65 -8.04 11.77
N SER A 117 6.48 -9.32 11.45
CA SER A 117 7.02 -10.45 12.23
C SER A 117 8.55 -10.56 12.14
N VAL A 118 9.13 -10.14 11.03
CA VAL A 118 10.58 -10.16 10.78
C VAL A 118 11.27 -8.99 11.49
N SER A 119 10.70 -7.80 11.35
CA SER A 119 11.17 -6.59 12.01
C SER A 119 10.03 -5.58 12.14
N PRO A 120 9.57 -5.27 13.36
CA PRO A 120 8.57 -4.24 13.60
C PRO A 120 8.97 -2.89 13.02
N TRP A 121 10.28 -2.62 12.92
CA TRP A 121 10.81 -1.38 12.38
C TRP A 121 10.54 -1.19 10.88
N ILE A 122 10.38 -2.28 10.10
CA ILE A 122 9.99 -2.19 8.68
C ILE A 122 8.55 -1.65 8.58
N ALA A 123 7.66 -2.12 9.45
CA ALA A 123 6.30 -1.60 9.54
C ALA A 123 6.31 -0.11 9.94
N VAL A 124 7.10 0.26 10.95
CA VAL A 124 7.26 1.67 11.37
C VAL A 124 7.75 2.54 10.21
N ALA A 125 8.75 2.09 9.44
CA ALA A 125 9.23 2.82 8.28
C ALA A 125 8.15 2.97 7.19
N GLY A 126 7.39 1.91 6.90
CA GLY A 126 6.28 1.94 5.94
C GLY A 126 5.19 2.92 6.33
N TYR A 127 4.74 2.89 7.59
CA TYR A 127 3.77 3.87 8.10
C TYR A 127 4.36 5.28 8.20
N GLY A 128 5.66 5.42 8.42
CA GLY A 128 6.37 6.70 8.34
C GLY A 128 6.26 7.32 6.95
N VAL A 129 6.51 6.54 5.88
CA VAL A 129 6.34 6.99 4.49
C VAL A 129 4.88 7.37 4.19
N ALA A 130 3.93 6.56 4.66
CA ALA A 130 2.51 6.83 4.45
C ALA A 130 2.06 8.12 5.18
N THR A 131 2.57 8.34 6.40
CA THR A 131 2.30 9.54 7.19
C THR A 131 2.94 10.78 6.57
N ALA A 132 4.18 10.69 6.08
CA ALA A 132 4.83 11.79 5.36
C ALA A 132 4.04 12.16 4.09
N THR A 133 3.51 11.16 3.38
CA THR A 133 2.62 11.37 2.23
C THR A 133 1.34 12.10 2.66
N ALA A 134 0.68 11.65 3.72
CA ALA A 134 -0.50 12.28 4.30
C ALA A 134 -0.26 13.76 4.67
N ILE A 135 0.81 14.06 5.41
CA ILE A 135 1.18 15.41 5.83
C ILE A 135 1.43 16.29 4.61
N SER A 136 2.20 15.79 3.63
CA SER A 136 2.46 16.51 2.38
C SER A 136 1.16 16.89 1.65
N ARG A 137 0.15 16.02 1.64
CA ARG A 137 -1.15 16.31 1.01
C ARG A 137 -1.94 17.41 1.73
N VAL A 138 -1.81 17.52 3.04
CA VAL A 138 -2.47 18.60 3.82
C VAL A 138 -1.70 19.90 3.72
N CYS A 139 -0.38 19.89 3.91
CA CYS A 139 0.46 21.09 3.81
C CYS A 139 0.31 21.76 2.43
N ARG A 140 0.11 20.97 1.37
CA ARG A 140 -0.14 21.48 0.01
C ARG A 140 -1.58 21.97 -0.23
N HIS A 141 -2.42 22.07 0.80
CA HIS A 141 -3.82 22.54 0.74
C HIS A 141 -4.68 21.80 -0.30
N ARG A 142 -4.33 20.53 -0.61
CA ARG A 142 -5.07 19.70 -1.57
C ARG A 142 -6.25 18.97 -0.94
N HIS A 143 -6.12 18.67 0.35
CA HIS A 143 -7.02 17.87 1.14
C HIS A 143 -7.06 18.40 2.57
N ASP A 144 -8.22 18.34 3.19
CA ASP A 144 -8.32 18.60 4.63
C ASP A 144 -7.78 17.39 5.40
N TRP A 145 -7.43 17.60 6.67
CA TRP A 145 -7.04 16.53 7.59
C TRP A 145 -8.07 15.38 7.63
N THR A 146 -9.36 15.71 7.48
CA THR A 146 -10.45 14.73 7.45
C THR A 146 -10.38 13.82 6.21
N ASP A 147 -10.08 14.37 5.03
CA ASP A 147 -9.97 13.60 3.78
C ASP A 147 -8.78 12.62 3.81
N VAL A 148 -7.71 13.02 4.50
CA VAL A 148 -6.50 12.24 4.71
C VAL A 148 -6.71 11.16 5.77
N ALA A 149 -7.35 11.49 6.90
CA ALA A 149 -7.69 10.52 7.94
C ALA A 149 -8.61 9.40 7.42
N VAL A 150 -9.65 9.77 6.66
CA VAL A 150 -10.56 8.78 6.03
C VAL A 150 -9.81 7.96 4.98
N GLY A 151 -8.95 8.58 4.17
CA GLY A 151 -8.11 7.85 3.22
C GLY A 151 -7.22 6.81 3.90
N ALA A 152 -6.53 7.18 4.98
CA ALA A 152 -5.70 6.27 5.77
C ALA A 152 -6.52 5.10 6.32
N GLY A 153 -7.71 5.38 6.88
CA GLY A 153 -8.64 4.37 7.38
C GLY A 153 -9.07 3.38 6.28
N ILE A 154 -9.44 3.87 5.10
CA ILE A 154 -9.81 3.02 3.96
C ILE A 154 -8.65 2.10 3.58
N GLY A 155 -7.43 2.62 3.48
CA GLY A 155 -6.25 1.83 3.09
C GLY A 155 -5.94 0.70 4.09
N ILE A 156 -5.96 1.02 5.39
CA ILE A 156 -5.70 0.03 6.46
C ILE A 156 -6.80 -1.03 6.47
N LEU A 157 -8.07 -0.60 6.54
CA LEU A 157 -9.20 -1.52 6.67
C LEU A 157 -9.38 -2.43 5.45
N SER A 158 -9.20 -1.89 4.25
CA SER A 158 -9.27 -2.68 3.01
C SER A 158 -8.20 -3.76 2.99
N THR A 159 -6.98 -3.41 3.39
CA THR A 159 -5.87 -4.36 3.44
C THR A 159 -6.10 -5.43 4.51
N GLU A 160 -6.53 -5.05 5.71
CA GLU A 160 -6.88 -6.00 6.78
C GLU A 160 -7.97 -6.97 6.33
N ALA A 161 -9.03 -6.47 5.68
CA ALA A 161 -10.10 -7.31 5.15
C ALA A 161 -9.57 -8.30 4.09
N CYS A 162 -8.79 -7.83 3.12
CA CYS A 162 -8.19 -8.69 2.10
C CYS A 162 -7.22 -9.72 2.68
N TYR A 163 -6.48 -9.39 3.73
CA TYR A 163 -5.58 -10.34 4.40
C TYR A 163 -6.34 -11.37 5.23
N ARG A 164 -7.44 -11.00 5.89
CA ARG A 164 -8.31 -11.96 6.59
C ARG A 164 -9.03 -12.90 5.63
N LEU A 165 -9.47 -12.37 4.49
CA LEU A 165 -10.10 -13.15 3.42
C LEU A 165 -9.09 -13.79 2.47
N GLY A 166 -7.79 -13.57 2.72
CA GLY A 166 -6.75 -13.96 1.79
C GLY A 166 -6.67 -15.47 1.59
N ASP A 167 -7.04 -16.29 2.58
CA ASP A 167 -7.07 -17.75 2.46
C ASP A 167 -8.10 -18.23 1.42
N LEU A 168 -9.20 -17.49 1.27
CA LEU A 168 -10.21 -17.74 0.25
C LEU A 168 -9.68 -17.31 -1.12
N LEU A 169 -8.99 -16.17 -1.18
CA LEU A 169 -8.42 -15.66 -2.42
C LEU A 169 -7.28 -16.56 -2.93
N THR A 170 -6.39 -17.01 -2.04
CA THR A 170 -5.22 -17.84 -2.39
C THR A 170 -5.58 -19.29 -2.68
N GLY A 171 -6.83 -19.69 -2.42
CA GLY A 171 -7.30 -21.06 -2.64
C GLY A 171 -6.63 -22.07 -1.71
N GLU A 172 -5.98 -21.63 -0.63
CA GLU A 172 -5.33 -22.54 0.33
C GLU A 172 -6.32 -23.45 1.05
N LYS A 173 -7.56 -22.96 1.27
CA LYS A 173 -8.68 -23.75 1.77
C LYS A 173 -9.55 -24.36 0.65
N SER A 174 -9.21 -24.15 -0.61
CA SER A 174 -9.98 -24.70 -1.73
C SER A 174 -9.74 -26.20 -1.84
N LYS A 175 -10.80 -26.99 -1.68
CA LYS A 175 -10.82 -28.43 -1.99
C LYS A 175 -10.50 -28.72 -3.45
N TYR A 176 -10.55 -27.72 -4.32
CA TYR A 176 -10.45 -27.87 -5.77
C TYR A 176 -9.26 -27.06 -6.32
N SER A 177 -8.36 -27.72 -7.03
CA SER A 177 -7.23 -27.12 -7.75
C SER A 177 -7.38 -27.40 -9.23
N VAL A 178 -7.57 -26.36 -10.03
CA VAL A 178 -7.68 -26.48 -11.49
C VAL A 178 -6.31 -26.27 -12.12
N ALA A 179 -5.83 -27.24 -12.90
CA ALA A 179 -4.59 -27.18 -13.66
C ALA A 179 -4.90 -27.26 -15.16
N VAL A 180 -4.27 -26.41 -15.96
CA VAL A 180 -4.36 -26.50 -17.43
C VAL A 180 -3.27 -27.44 -17.91
N ALA A 181 -3.67 -28.57 -18.47
CA ALA A 181 -2.78 -29.56 -19.08
C ALA A 181 -2.82 -29.42 -20.62
N PRO A 182 -1.83 -29.96 -21.36
CA PRO A 182 -1.83 -29.92 -22.83
C PRO A 182 -3.07 -30.57 -23.47
N ASN A 183 -3.80 -31.35 -22.69
CA ASN A 183 -4.91 -32.20 -23.11
C ASN A 183 -6.28 -31.68 -22.60
N GLY A 184 -6.32 -30.56 -21.86
CA GLY A 184 -7.55 -29.98 -21.29
C GLY A 184 -7.40 -29.42 -19.86
N LEU A 185 -8.53 -29.03 -19.26
CA LEU A 185 -8.59 -28.63 -17.84
C LEU A 185 -8.62 -29.87 -16.93
N GLN A 186 -7.66 -29.99 -16.03
CA GLN A 186 -7.67 -30.98 -14.94
C GLN A 186 -8.18 -30.34 -13.65
N LEU A 187 -9.12 -31.01 -12.98
CA LEU A 187 -9.68 -30.55 -11.72
C LEU A 187 -9.28 -31.55 -10.62
N ILE A 188 -8.36 -31.12 -9.75
CA ILE A 188 -7.80 -31.94 -8.68
C ILE A 188 -8.58 -31.65 -7.41
N VAL A 189 -9.24 -32.68 -6.88
CA VAL A 189 -9.93 -32.61 -5.58
C VAL A 189 -8.95 -33.04 -4.49
N LYS A 190 -8.59 -32.11 -3.59
CA LYS A 190 -7.84 -32.41 -2.37
C LYS A 190 -8.82 -32.96 -1.35
N LEU A 191 -8.86 -34.28 -1.21
CA LEU A 191 -9.65 -35.00 -0.22
C LEU A 191 -9.07 -34.82 1.20
#